data_AF-A0A523QNN7-F1
#
_entry.id   AF-A0A523QNN7-F1
#
_cell.length_a   1.000
_cell.length_b   1.000
_cell.length_c   1.000
_cell.angle_alpha   90.00
_cell.angle_beta   90.00
_cell.angle_gamma   90.00
#
_symmetry.space_group_name_H-M   'P 1'
#
loop_
_entity.id
_entity.type
_entity.pdbx_description
1 polymer ?
#
loop_
_entity_poly.entity_id
_entity_poly.type
_entity_poly.pdbx_seq_one_letter_code
_entity_poly.pdbx_strand_id
1 'polypeptide(L)' 'MEENKVEETGAPNRDKVEVLGATYEKGKPEGEEMGKWRQKLENRADKLKYLRTAERYWYGKDWFGSEKRKTPA' A
#
# COMPACT_ATOMS: atom_id res chain seq x y z
N MET A 1 -30.88 15.11 0.74
CA MET A 1 -29.73 15.46 -0.10
C MET A 1 -28.65 15.87 0.88
N GLU A 2 -27.60 15.07 1.06
CA GLU A 2 -26.48 15.45 1.93
C GLU A 2 -25.76 16.64 1.30
N GLU A 3 -25.53 17.67 2.11
CA GLU A 3 -24.78 18.86 1.71
C GLU A 3 -23.31 18.50 1.61
N ASN A 4 -22.75 18.57 0.39
CA ASN A 4 -21.34 18.29 0.18
C ASN A 4 -20.49 19.39 0.86
N LYS A 5 -19.45 18.98 1.58
CA LYS A 5 -18.49 19.90 2.18
C LYS A 5 -17.64 20.53 1.08
N VAL A 6 -17.57 21.86 1.03
CA VAL A 6 -16.76 22.62 0.06
C VAL A 6 -15.63 23.33 0.81
N GLU A 7 -14.41 23.28 0.28
CA GLU A 7 -13.21 23.90 0.84
C GLU A 7 -12.59 24.89 -0.16
N GLU A 8 -12.17 26.07 0.31
CA GLU A 8 -11.44 27.03 -0.53
C GLU A 8 -9.95 26.68 -0.58
N THR A 9 -9.40 26.56 -1.79
CA THR A 9 -7.97 26.37 -2.01
C THR A 9 -7.44 27.31 -3.10
N GLY A 10 -6.14 27.55 -3.10
CA GLY A 10 -5.47 28.35 -4.13
C GLY A 10 -5.22 27.51 -5.39
N ALA A 11 -5.45 28.09 -6.57
CA ALA A 11 -5.14 27.45 -7.84
C ALA A 11 -4.22 28.32 -8.70
N PRO A 12 -3.32 27.73 -9.50
CA PRO A 12 -2.54 28.50 -10.46
C PRO A 12 -3.47 29.21 -11.46
N ASN A 13 -3.28 30.52 -11.65
CA ASN A 13 -4.10 31.42 -12.47
C ASN A 13 -5.53 31.69 -11.95
N ARG A 14 -5.89 31.20 -10.75
CA ARG A 14 -7.14 31.55 -10.05
C ARG A 14 -6.83 31.65 -8.56
N ASP A 15 -6.70 32.88 -8.06
CA ASP A 15 -6.24 33.16 -6.69
C ASP A 15 -6.91 32.27 -5.63
N LYS A 16 -8.24 32.10 -5.74
CA LYS A 16 -9.01 31.18 -4.90
C LYS A 16 -10.08 30.44 -5.71
N VAL A 17 -10.24 29.16 -5.42
CA VAL A 17 -11.29 28.30 -5.98
C VAL A 17 -11.92 27.42 -4.90
N GLU A 18 -13.22 27.21 -5.02
CA GLU A 18 -13.98 26.26 -4.21
C GLU A 18 -13.81 24.84 -4.76
N VAL A 19 -13.42 23.90 -3.90
CA VAL A 19 -13.21 22.50 -4.25
C VAL A 19 -14.09 21.62 -3.38
N LEU A 20 -14.67 20.59 -3.99
CA LEU A 20 -15.44 19.57 -3.29
C LEU A 20 -14.52 18.80 -2.34
N GLY A 21 -14.86 18.80 -1.04
CA GLY A 21 -14.18 18.04 -0.02
C GLY A 21 -14.41 16.54 -0.16
N ALA A 22 -13.93 15.77 0.81
CA ALA A 22 -14.09 14.32 0.81
C ALA A 22 -15.58 13.91 0.79
N THR A 23 -16.00 13.25 -0.28
CA THR A 23 -17.35 12.69 -0.48
C THR A 23 -17.48 11.23 -0.02
N TYR A 24 -16.41 10.69 0.55
CA TYR A 24 -16.34 9.33 1.05
C TYR A 24 -16.34 9.35 2.58
N GLU A 25 -16.89 8.29 3.18
CA GLU A 25 -16.76 8.07 4.61
C GLU A 25 -15.29 7.94 4.98
N LYS A 26 -14.87 8.68 6.02
CA LYS A 26 -13.53 8.56 6.56
C LYS A 26 -13.31 7.10 6.93
N GLY A 27 -12.29 6.47 6.34
CA GLY A 27 -11.86 5.13 6.75
C GLY A 27 -11.52 5.13 8.24
N LYS A 28 -11.42 3.95 8.85
CA LYS A 28 -10.96 3.82 10.25
C LYS A 28 -9.42 3.65 10.26
N PRO A 29 -8.59 4.70 10.33
CA PRO A 29 -7.20 4.54 10.73
C PRO A 29 -7.11 4.38 12.27
N GLU A 30 -8.07 3.70 12.87
CA GLU A 30 -8.05 3.34 14.29
C GLU A 30 -7.17 2.10 14.43
N GLY A 31 -5.86 2.33 14.40
CA GLY A 31 -4.84 1.31 14.58
C GLY A 31 -3.82 1.30 13.46
N GLU A 32 -2.84 2.22 13.49
CA GLU A 32 -1.59 2.09 12.73
C GLU A 32 -0.93 0.71 12.91
N GLU A 33 -1.21 0.09 14.05
CA GLU A 33 -0.83 -1.27 14.41
C GLU A 33 -1.66 -2.35 13.67
N MET A 34 -2.95 -2.10 13.40
CA MET A 34 -3.92 -3.00 12.73
C MET A 34 -3.66 -3.09 11.21
N GLY A 35 -2.52 -3.65 10.86
CA GLY A 35 -2.05 -3.79 9.48
C GLY A 35 -0.59 -4.21 9.40
N LYS A 36 0.17 -4.03 10.49
CA LYS A 36 1.55 -4.49 10.61
C LYS A 36 1.55 -6.02 10.76
N TRP A 37 1.92 -6.73 9.70
CA TRP A 37 2.08 -8.19 9.70
C TRP A 37 2.98 -8.70 10.84
N ARG A 38 3.93 -7.88 11.30
CA ARG A 38 4.83 -8.18 12.41
C ARG A 38 4.09 -8.51 13.72
N GLN A 39 2.89 -7.97 13.92
CA GLN A 39 2.08 -8.26 15.10
C GLN A 39 1.46 -9.66 15.07
N LYS A 40 1.24 -10.22 13.88
CA LYS A 40 0.68 -11.56 13.70
C LYS A 40 1.73 -12.67 13.87
N LEU A 41 2.99 -12.30 14.07
CA LEU A 41 4.11 -13.22 14.23
C LEU A 41 4.72 -13.03 15.61
N GLU A 42 4.41 -13.96 16.49
CA GLU A 42 4.71 -13.88 17.91
C GLU A 42 6.22 -13.98 18.20
N ASN A 43 6.89 -14.95 17.56
CA ASN A 43 8.29 -15.26 17.83
C ASN A 43 9.23 -14.96 16.65
N ARG A 44 10.54 -14.97 16.92
CA ARG A 44 11.57 -14.70 15.92
C ARG A 44 11.61 -15.73 14.79
N ALA A 45 11.31 -16.99 15.08
CA ALA A 45 11.33 -18.06 14.09
C ALA A 45 10.25 -17.83 13.01
N ASP A 46 9.05 -17.43 13.43
CA ASP A 46 7.94 -17.14 12.53
C ASP A 46 8.21 -15.91 11.65
N LYS A 47 8.84 -14.87 12.21
CA LYS A 47 9.31 -13.70 11.44
C LYS A 47 10.31 -14.10 10.36
N LEU A 48 11.30 -14.93 10.70
CA LEU A 48 12.28 -15.43 9.73
C LEU A 48 11.64 -16.33 8.68
N LYS A 49 10.68 -17.18 9.05
CA LYS A 49 9.94 -18.02 8.12
C LYS A 49 9.12 -17.18 7.13
N TYR A 50 8.41 -16.16 7.63
CA TYR A 50 7.65 -15.24 6.80
C TYR A 50 8.55 -14.50 5.81
N LEU A 51 9.66 -13.92 6.27
CA LEU A 51 10.62 -13.22 5.41
C LEU A 51 11.18 -14.14 4.32
N ARG A 52 11.66 -15.34 4.68
CA ARG A 52 12.14 -16.32 3.68
C ARG A 52 11.09 -16.72 2.65
N THR A 53 9.81 -16.76 3.05
CA THR A 53 8.70 -17.14 2.17
C THR A 53 8.23 -15.97 1.30
N ALA A 54 8.13 -14.76 1.86
CA ALA A 54 7.71 -13.55 1.16
C ALA A 54 8.80 -13.01 0.23
N GLU A 55 10.07 -13.10 0.66
CA GLU A 55 11.25 -12.74 -0.13
C GLU A 55 11.73 -13.91 -1.00
N ARG A 56 10.86 -14.89 -1.28
CA ARG A 56 11.16 -15.98 -2.22
C ARG A 56 11.51 -15.46 -3.62
N TYR A 57 11.02 -14.27 -3.98
CA TYR A 57 11.42 -13.58 -5.21
C TYR A 57 12.90 -13.15 -5.20
N TRP A 58 13.44 -12.79 -4.03
CA TRP A 58 14.83 -12.33 -3.87
C TRP A 58 15.81 -13.47 -3.61
N TYR A 59 15.38 -14.54 -2.93
CA TYR A 59 16.26 -15.63 -2.49
C TYR A 59 15.93 -17.00 -3.10
N GLY A 60 14.85 -17.11 -3.89
CA GLY A 60 14.44 -18.36 -4.52
C GLY A 60 15.31 -18.68 -5.72
N LYS A 61 16.20 -19.67 -5.58
CA LYS A 61 16.96 -20.23 -6.72
C LYS A 61 16.08 -20.99 -7.73
N ASP A 62 14.85 -21.32 -7.33
CA ASP A 62 13.93 -22.16 -8.12
C ASP A 62 12.88 -21.33 -8.90
N TRP A 63 12.86 -20.01 -8.75
CA TRP A 63 11.92 -19.17 -9.51
C TRP A 63 12.47 -18.91 -10.91
N PHE A 64 12.38 -19.93 -11.75
CA PHE A 64 12.38 -19.72 -13.20
C PHE A 64 11.13 -18.88 -13.51
N GLY A 65 11.29 -17.56 -13.62
CA GLY A 65 10.31 -16.73 -14.29
C GLY A 65 9.99 -17.32 -15.66
N SER A 66 8.87 -16.94 -16.27
CA SER A 66 8.48 -17.34 -17.64
C SER A 66 9.56 -17.07 -18.70
N GLU A 67 10.64 -16.40 -18.31
CA GLU A 67 11.86 -16.07 -19.03
C GLU A 67 12.89 -17.21 -19.10
N LYS A 68 12.46 -18.47 -19.27
CA LYS A 68 13.31 -19.45 -19.97
C LYS A 68 13.29 -19.13 -21.46
N ARG A 69 13.97 -18.06 -21.87
CA ARG A 69 14.36 -17.89 -23.27
C ARG A 69 15.44 -18.93 -23.56
N LYS A 70 15.27 -19.71 -24.64
CA LYS A 70 16.26 -20.73 -25.06
C LYS A 70 17.58 -20.13 -25.58
N THR A 71 17.64 -18.82 -25.79
CA THR A 71 18.84 -18.08 -26.20
C THR A 71 18.95 -16.79 -25.40
N PRO A 72 19.94 -16.66 -24.49
CA PRO A 72 20.31 -15.38 -23.90
C PRO A 72 21.01 -14.49 -24.96
N ALA A 73 20.84 -13.17 -24.83
CA ALA A 73 21.54 -12.18 -25.66
C ALA A 73 23.00 -12.02 -25.23
#